data_AF-A0AAW9HX73-F1
#
_entry.id   AF-A0AAW9HX73-F1
#
_cell.length_a   1.000
_cell.length_b   1.000
_cell.length_c   1.000
_cell.angle_alpha   90.00
_cell.angle_beta   90.00
_cell.angle_gamma   90.00
#
_symmetry.space_group_name_H-M   'P 1'
#
loop_
_entity.id
_entity.type
_entity.pdbx_description
1 polymer ?
#
loop_
_entity_poly.entity_id
_entity_poly.type
_entity_poly.pdbx_seq_one_letter_code
_entity_poly.pdbx_strand_id
1 'polypeptide(L)'
;MTLDIRPRVSGMTTVHLYAELRNLHPELPIEVDDTGHHYISGVTASSWGVRKGDIFAALPGAHTHGSRFAVDAVKAGAQCIFSDAEGVENAKKLLKDARIHRMPAFLTAENPGELLGDIAALMYGKPADCLRSFAVTGTNGKTTTTYILDDLLRKLGRVTGLIGTVEVRLAGDAIPAQLTTPMPADLQAMLAILREKGGTDVAMEVSSHALSQGRTKPVCFTVAGFTNLTQDHLDFHKTMEEYYEAKKVLFTPECSRRCIVCVDDAWGQRLASETEASVPLAVFSRLEGEGWQVEDIQVGTPTRFMLRHTDGRELPVASFLPADFNISNVALACVMLVESGVSIEGMRTVIGEGIDAHVPGRMEIVGRCPRVVVDFAHNAAALESALKALRPTTAGKLIVVTGSAGERDVDKRPEMGRVVARFADRVYITDDDPHMEDPAPIRAALLEGALSVRGGGTTTEVALRQDAIREAILDAGKQDTVLLAGRGHEEFMPTAAGDIPFDDRVEARKAIAEREAIAEREAGVKHVEGAEHVEGTENAEGEGSAQGEHSAQGAGNAGQKGNAL
;
A
#
# COMPACT_ATOMS: atom_id res chain seq x y z
N MET A 1 9.95 10.90 -12.23
CA MET A 1 9.00 11.86 -12.84
C MET A 1 8.09 12.35 -11.73
N THR A 2 7.94 13.66 -11.54
CA THR A 2 6.96 14.22 -10.61
C THR A 2 5.65 14.44 -11.38
N LEU A 3 4.55 13.86 -10.91
CA LEU A 3 3.23 14.18 -11.45
C LEU A 3 2.95 15.65 -11.09
N ASP A 4 2.67 16.47 -12.10
CA ASP A 4 2.24 17.84 -11.83
C ASP A 4 0.84 17.79 -11.19
N ILE A 5 0.80 17.97 -9.86
CA ILE A 5 -0.44 17.98 -9.09
C ILE A 5 -1.17 19.34 -9.08
N ARG A 6 -0.97 20.21 -10.07
CA ARG A 6 -1.74 21.47 -10.19
C ARG A 6 -2.94 21.31 -11.14
N PRO A 7 -4.19 21.36 -10.62
CA PRO A 7 -5.39 21.40 -11.44
C PRO A 7 -5.49 22.69 -12.27
N ARG A 8 -6.19 22.61 -13.40
CA ARG A 8 -6.60 23.76 -14.21
C ARG A 8 -7.86 24.37 -13.62
N VAL A 9 -7.72 25.54 -13.02
CA VAL A 9 -8.87 26.30 -12.48
C VAL A 9 -8.95 27.71 -13.05
N SER A 10 -10.18 28.22 -13.15
CA SER A 10 -10.46 29.62 -13.53
C SER A 10 -10.14 30.64 -12.45
N GLY A 11 -9.60 30.20 -11.30
CA GLY A 11 -9.30 30.98 -10.12
C GLY A 11 -10.50 31.71 -9.52
N MET A 12 -10.28 32.35 -8.37
CA MET A 12 -11.28 33.18 -7.68
C MET A 12 -10.59 34.27 -6.87
N THR A 13 -11.37 35.21 -6.34
CA THR A 13 -10.84 36.18 -5.37
C THR A 13 -10.90 35.61 -3.96
N THR A 14 -10.03 36.10 -3.07
CA THR A 14 -10.06 35.77 -1.63
C THR A 14 -11.42 36.12 -0.99
N VAL A 15 -12.07 37.18 -1.45
CA VAL A 15 -13.42 37.59 -1.00
C VAL A 15 -14.48 36.56 -1.41
N HIS A 16 -14.42 36.07 -2.65
CA HIS A 16 -15.36 35.05 -3.10
C HIS A 16 -15.19 33.76 -2.29
N LEU A 17 -13.93 33.30 -2.11
CA LEU A 17 -13.64 32.15 -1.25
C LEU A 17 -14.16 32.35 0.18
N TYR A 18 -13.92 33.53 0.76
CA TYR A 18 -14.40 33.86 2.10
C TYR A 18 -15.92 33.78 2.21
N ALA A 19 -16.65 34.33 1.23
CA ALA A 19 -18.10 34.26 1.20
C ALA A 19 -18.61 32.81 1.11
N GLU A 20 -18.01 31.98 0.26
CA GLU A 20 -18.35 30.55 0.16
C GLU A 20 -18.06 29.79 1.46
N LEU A 21 -16.92 30.05 2.10
CA LEU A 21 -16.58 29.44 3.40
C LEU A 21 -17.55 29.87 4.50
N ARG A 22 -17.97 31.14 4.53
CA ARG A 22 -18.95 31.64 5.51
C ARG A 22 -20.32 31.00 5.31
N ASN A 23 -20.71 30.73 4.06
CA ASN A 23 -21.93 30.00 3.76
C ASN A 23 -21.86 28.53 4.18
N LEU A 24 -20.69 27.89 3.99
CA LEU A 24 -20.48 26.50 4.38
C LEU A 24 -20.37 26.33 5.90
N HIS A 25 -19.75 27.31 6.57
CA HIS A 25 -19.45 27.31 8.00
C HIS A 25 -19.90 28.63 8.67
N PRO A 26 -21.21 28.85 8.83
CA PRO A 26 -21.77 30.09 9.40
C PRO A 26 -21.43 30.27 10.88
N GLU A 27 -21.06 29.20 11.57
CA GLU A 27 -20.73 29.22 13.00
C GLU A 27 -19.24 29.43 13.28
N LEU A 28 -18.35 29.23 12.28
CA LEU A 28 -16.91 29.31 12.50
C LEU A 28 -16.37 30.74 12.38
N PRO A 29 -15.54 31.23 13.33
CA PRO A 29 -14.92 32.54 13.24
C PRO A 29 -13.82 32.51 12.16
N ILE A 30 -14.17 33.00 10.97
CA ILE A 30 -13.26 33.16 9.84
C ILE A 30 -13.13 34.67 9.56
N GLU A 31 -11.89 35.14 9.43
CA GLU A 31 -11.57 36.53 9.12
C GLU A 31 -10.67 36.61 7.88
N VAL A 32 -10.85 37.66 7.07
CA VAL A 32 -9.97 37.99 5.95
C VAL A 32 -9.58 39.46 6.04
N ASP A 33 -8.28 39.76 5.95
CA ASP A 33 -7.79 41.13 6.19
C ASP A 33 -7.72 42.04 4.95
N ASP A 34 -7.93 41.49 3.74
CA ASP A 34 -7.96 42.25 2.49
C ASP A 34 -9.13 41.86 1.57
N THR A 35 -9.89 42.87 1.13
CA THR A 35 -11.26 42.75 0.61
C THR A 35 -11.43 43.03 -0.90
N GLY A 36 -10.43 42.81 -1.77
CA GLY A 36 -10.74 43.00 -3.21
C GLY A 36 -9.89 42.48 -4.36
N HIS A 37 -8.57 42.21 -4.24
CA HIS A 37 -7.75 42.10 -5.46
C HIS A 37 -6.76 40.93 -5.56
N HIS A 38 -6.71 40.04 -4.56
CA HIS A 38 -5.89 38.84 -4.65
C HIS A 38 -6.62 37.75 -5.41
N TYR A 39 -6.13 37.48 -6.62
CA TYR A 39 -6.60 36.36 -7.42
C TYR A 39 -5.82 35.10 -7.03
N ILE A 40 -6.57 34.10 -6.59
CA ILE A 40 -6.09 32.81 -6.10
C ILE A 40 -6.54 31.69 -7.04
N SER A 41 -5.70 30.69 -7.25
CA SER A 41 -5.95 29.59 -8.20
C SER A 41 -5.48 28.22 -7.68
N GLY A 42 -5.15 28.13 -6.40
CA GLY A 42 -4.78 26.87 -5.77
C GLY A 42 -4.43 27.05 -4.31
N VAL A 43 -4.16 25.93 -3.66
CA VAL A 43 -3.85 25.86 -2.24
C VAL A 43 -2.85 24.73 -1.98
N THR A 44 -1.90 24.98 -1.09
CA THR A 44 -0.92 23.98 -0.63
C THR A 44 -0.52 24.25 0.82
N ALA A 45 -0.23 23.19 1.57
CA ALA A 45 0.33 23.27 2.92
C ALA A 45 1.87 23.19 2.94
N SER A 46 2.51 23.03 1.77
CA SER A 46 3.97 22.94 1.64
C SER A 46 4.51 24.19 0.93
N SER A 47 5.44 24.90 1.57
CA SER A 47 6.09 26.08 0.97
C SER A 47 6.86 25.74 -0.30
N TRP A 48 7.39 24.52 -0.41
CA TRP A 48 8.04 24.00 -1.61
C TRP A 48 7.07 23.76 -2.79
N GLY A 49 5.79 23.53 -2.48
CA GLY A 49 4.74 23.29 -3.47
C GLY A 49 4.07 24.57 -3.97
N VAL A 50 4.37 25.73 -3.39
CA VAL A 50 3.70 27.00 -3.71
C VAL A 50 3.99 27.41 -5.15
N ARG A 51 2.91 27.75 -5.85
CA ARG A 51 2.94 28.38 -7.17
C ARG A 51 2.33 29.77 -7.12
N LYS A 52 2.59 30.55 -8.17
CA LYS A 52 1.99 31.87 -8.34
C LYS A 52 0.47 31.78 -8.27
N GLY A 53 -0.13 32.55 -7.36
CA GLY A 53 -1.58 32.56 -7.16
C GLY A 53 -2.08 31.58 -6.10
N ASP A 54 -1.20 30.98 -5.29
CA ASP A 54 -1.63 30.03 -4.27
C ASP A 54 -2.02 30.68 -2.96
N ILE A 55 -2.91 30.00 -2.26
CA ILE A 55 -3.02 30.06 -0.81
C ILE A 55 -1.93 29.16 -0.24
N PHE A 56 -1.06 29.72 0.58
CA PHE A 56 -0.17 28.93 1.43
C PHE A 56 -0.85 28.70 2.79
N ALA A 57 -1.21 27.45 3.06
CA ALA A 57 -1.79 27.01 4.33
C ALA A 57 -0.67 26.78 5.36
N ALA A 58 -0.39 27.81 6.14
CA ALA A 58 0.61 27.82 7.19
C ALA A 58 0.02 27.23 8.49
N LEU A 59 -0.12 25.90 8.56
CA LEU A 59 -0.79 25.23 9.67
C LEU A 59 0.12 25.04 10.91
N PRO A 60 -0.44 24.99 12.13
CA PRO A 60 0.27 24.48 13.29
C PRO A 60 0.58 22.98 13.11
N GLY A 61 1.82 22.59 13.38
CA GLY A 61 2.28 21.19 13.30
C GLY A 61 2.92 20.73 14.60
N ALA A 62 3.15 19.41 14.72
CA ALA A 62 3.70 18.80 15.95
C ALA A 62 5.10 19.31 16.33
N HIS A 63 5.93 19.67 15.35
CA HIS A 63 7.31 20.12 15.57
C HIS A 63 7.53 21.60 15.27
N THR A 64 6.75 22.16 14.34
CA THR A 64 6.95 23.52 13.86
C THR A 64 5.65 24.11 13.35
N HIS A 65 5.54 25.44 13.47
CA HIS A 65 4.42 26.18 12.93
C HIS A 65 4.71 26.60 11.48
N GLY A 66 3.80 26.32 10.54
CA GLY A 66 3.99 26.57 9.10
C GLY A 66 4.24 28.04 8.73
N SER A 67 3.81 28.97 9.57
CA SER A 67 4.04 30.43 9.38
C SER A 67 5.52 30.80 9.29
N ARG A 68 6.43 29.97 9.82
CA ARG A 68 7.89 30.16 9.66
C ARG A 68 8.34 30.20 8.20
N PHE A 69 7.59 29.58 7.30
CA PHE A 69 7.89 29.51 5.87
C PHE A 69 7.14 30.56 5.04
N ALA A 70 6.45 31.51 5.69
CA ALA A 70 5.65 32.54 5.02
C ALA A 70 6.46 33.38 4.00
N VAL A 71 7.70 33.75 4.35
CA VAL A 71 8.58 34.53 3.47
C VAL A 71 8.87 33.78 2.18
N ASP A 72 9.21 32.49 2.28
CA ASP A 72 9.53 31.65 1.13
C ASP A 72 8.30 31.41 0.26
N ALA A 73 7.14 31.15 0.87
CA ALA A 73 5.87 31.01 0.17
C ALA A 73 5.50 32.28 -0.62
N VAL A 74 5.61 33.46 -0.01
CA VAL A 74 5.30 34.73 -0.71
C VAL A 74 6.30 35.00 -1.84
N LYS A 75 7.59 34.70 -1.64
CA LYS A 75 8.60 34.78 -2.71
C LYS A 75 8.31 33.81 -3.86
N ALA A 76 7.78 32.62 -3.56
CA ALA A 76 7.34 31.64 -4.56
C ALA A 76 6.04 32.04 -5.28
N GLY A 77 5.31 33.04 -4.77
CA GLY A 77 4.18 33.66 -5.43
C GLY A 77 2.82 33.43 -4.76
N ALA A 78 2.80 32.97 -3.50
CA ALA A 78 1.58 32.92 -2.71
C ALA A 78 0.90 34.30 -2.68
N GLN A 79 -0.40 34.33 -2.96
CA GLN A 79 -1.22 35.54 -2.92
C GLN A 79 -2.04 35.64 -1.63
N CYS A 80 -2.11 34.53 -0.87
CA CYS A 80 -2.80 34.48 0.40
C CYS A 80 -2.05 33.55 1.37
N ILE A 81 -2.00 33.93 2.64
CA ILE A 81 -1.56 33.06 3.75
C ILE A 81 -2.80 32.69 4.56
N PHE A 82 -3.02 31.39 4.71
CA PHE A 82 -4.10 30.84 5.54
C PHE A 82 -3.53 30.20 6.80
N SER A 83 -3.97 30.64 7.98
CA SER A 83 -3.39 30.19 9.24
C SER A 83 -4.33 30.47 10.44
N ASP A 84 -3.87 30.13 11.64
CA ASP A 84 -4.48 30.60 12.88
C ASP A 84 -4.01 32.01 13.24
N ALA A 85 -4.56 32.58 14.32
CA ALA A 85 -4.26 33.95 14.72
C ALA A 85 -2.76 34.16 15.05
N GLU A 86 -2.14 33.19 15.72
CA GLU A 86 -0.70 33.24 16.04
C GLU A 86 0.13 33.17 14.75
N GLY A 87 -0.23 32.27 13.85
CA GLY A 87 0.42 32.06 12.58
C GLY A 87 0.34 33.27 11.65
N VAL A 88 -0.81 33.94 11.59
CA VAL A 88 -0.97 35.20 10.84
C VAL A 88 -0.09 36.31 11.41
N GLU A 89 -0.06 36.50 12.72
CA GLU A 89 0.78 37.53 13.36
C GLU A 89 2.28 37.25 13.12
N ASN A 90 2.70 36.00 13.30
CA ASN A 90 4.05 35.54 13.00
C ASN A 90 4.42 35.78 11.53
N ALA A 91 3.53 35.44 10.59
CA ALA A 91 3.75 35.66 9.16
C ALA A 91 3.88 37.16 8.84
N LYS A 92 3.00 38.02 9.39
CA LYS A 92 3.06 39.47 9.22
C LYS A 92 4.39 40.05 9.69
N LYS A 93 4.88 39.61 10.85
CA LYS A 93 6.19 40.02 11.38
C LYS A 93 7.33 39.60 10.45
N LEU A 94 7.39 38.32 10.08
CA LEU A 94 8.46 37.79 9.22
C LEU A 94 8.50 38.47 7.85
N LEU A 95 7.35 38.75 7.25
CA LEU A 95 7.27 39.46 5.96
C LEU A 95 7.75 40.91 6.05
N LYS A 96 7.46 41.61 7.16
CA LYS A 96 7.98 42.96 7.43
C LYS A 96 9.49 42.94 7.62
N ASP A 97 10.02 42.00 8.42
CA ASP A 97 11.45 41.86 8.67
C ASP A 97 12.22 41.54 7.37
N ALA A 98 11.63 40.73 6.49
CA ALA A 98 12.14 40.41 5.17
C ALA A 98 11.95 41.55 4.13
N ARG A 99 11.35 42.68 4.52
CA ARG A 99 11.06 43.85 3.66
C ARG A 99 10.24 43.50 2.41
N ILE A 100 9.30 42.57 2.54
CA ILE A 100 8.31 42.32 1.48
C ILE A 100 7.37 43.53 1.45
N HIS A 101 7.28 44.21 0.31
CA HIS A 101 6.46 45.43 0.19
C HIS A 101 5.02 45.13 -0.25
N ARG A 102 4.83 44.10 -1.08
CA ARG A 102 3.51 43.65 -1.53
C ARG A 102 3.06 42.50 -0.63
N MET A 103 2.21 42.81 0.34
CA MET A 103 1.66 41.81 1.25
C MET A 103 0.68 40.88 0.51
N PRO A 104 0.62 39.59 0.88
CA PRO A 104 -0.50 38.73 0.51
C PRO A 104 -1.74 39.10 1.33
N ALA A 105 -2.91 38.58 0.95
CA ALA A 105 -4.06 38.53 1.84
C ALA A 105 -3.81 37.54 3.00
N PHE A 106 -4.42 37.75 4.15
CA PHE A 106 -4.41 36.80 5.27
C PHE A 106 -5.82 36.31 5.54
N LEU A 107 -5.98 34.99 5.55
CA LEU A 107 -7.18 34.29 5.95
C LEU A 107 -6.90 33.65 7.32
N THR A 108 -7.68 34.01 8.33
CA THR A 108 -7.51 33.55 9.71
C THR A 108 -8.69 32.66 10.08
N ALA A 109 -8.40 31.51 10.69
CA ALA A 109 -9.41 30.66 11.33
C ALA A 109 -8.87 30.06 12.62
N GLU A 110 -9.74 29.75 13.58
CA GLU A 110 -9.32 29.15 14.86
C GLU A 110 -8.68 27.76 14.66
N ASN A 111 -9.30 26.91 13.82
CA ASN A 111 -8.81 25.57 13.51
C ASN A 111 -8.55 25.43 11.99
N PRO A 112 -7.44 26.00 11.47
CA PRO A 112 -7.23 26.08 10.02
C PRO A 112 -7.05 24.70 9.37
N GLY A 113 -6.57 23.70 10.11
CA GLY A 113 -6.43 22.32 9.62
C GLY A 113 -7.77 21.69 9.19
N GLU A 114 -8.85 21.99 9.91
CA GLU A 114 -10.18 21.44 9.62
C GLU A 114 -10.85 22.05 8.39
N LEU A 115 -10.41 23.25 7.98
CA LEU A 115 -10.95 23.99 6.84
C LEU A 115 -10.12 23.84 5.58
N LEU A 116 -8.87 23.35 5.69
CA LEU A 116 -7.97 23.24 4.53
C LEU A 116 -8.58 22.39 3.41
N GLY A 117 -9.24 21.29 3.79
CA GLY A 117 -9.93 20.43 2.83
C GLY A 117 -11.06 21.16 2.11
N ASP A 118 -11.90 21.88 2.84
CA ASP A 118 -13.04 22.60 2.27
C ASP A 118 -12.60 23.75 1.36
N ILE A 119 -11.55 24.47 1.77
CA ILE A 119 -10.90 25.49 0.93
C ILE A 119 -10.43 24.87 -0.38
N ALA A 120 -9.75 23.73 -0.31
CA ALA A 120 -9.25 23.05 -1.49
C ALA A 120 -10.38 22.51 -2.38
N ALA A 121 -11.43 21.95 -1.78
CA ALA A 121 -12.61 21.49 -2.49
C ALA A 121 -13.30 22.66 -3.22
N LEU A 122 -13.52 23.80 -2.55
CA LEU A 122 -14.09 24.99 -3.18
C LEU A 122 -13.19 25.52 -4.31
N MET A 123 -11.88 25.60 -4.07
CA MET A 123 -10.90 26.06 -5.05
C MET A 123 -10.91 25.22 -6.33
N TYR A 124 -11.04 23.90 -6.20
CA TYR A 124 -10.98 22.96 -7.32
C TYR A 124 -12.36 22.51 -7.84
N GLY A 125 -13.45 23.14 -7.34
CA GLY A 125 -14.82 22.90 -7.79
C GLY A 125 -15.36 21.53 -7.39
N LYS A 126 -15.20 21.17 -6.11
CA LYS A 126 -15.68 19.94 -5.43
C LYS A 126 -15.47 18.68 -6.28
N PRO A 127 -14.22 18.34 -6.62
CA PRO A 127 -13.93 17.30 -7.60
C PRO A 127 -14.46 15.91 -7.20
N ALA A 128 -14.56 15.64 -5.89
CA ALA A 128 -15.12 14.40 -5.36
C ALA A 128 -16.59 14.16 -5.79
N ASP A 129 -17.39 15.22 -5.93
CA ASP A 129 -18.82 15.10 -6.27
C ASP A 129 -19.05 14.54 -7.69
N CYS A 130 -18.03 14.62 -8.54
CA CYS A 130 -18.05 14.12 -9.93
C CYS A 130 -17.49 12.70 -10.08
N LEU A 131 -17.02 12.08 -8.99
CA LEU A 131 -16.34 10.79 -9.01
C LEU A 131 -17.11 9.77 -8.18
N ARG A 132 -17.19 8.53 -8.66
CA ARG A 132 -17.55 7.41 -7.78
C ARG A 132 -16.34 7.05 -6.94
N SER A 133 -16.47 7.18 -5.63
CA SER A 133 -15.34 7.11 -4.71
C SER A 133 -15.50 5.94 -3.75
N PHE A 134 -14.45 5.12 -3.67
CA PHE A 134 -14.38 3.92 -2.84
C PHE A 134 -13.29 4.14 -1.79
N ALA A 135 -13.67 4.19 -0.51
CA ALA A 135 -12.73 4.30 0.60
C ALA A 135 -12.58 2.96 1.30
N VAL A 136 -11.35 2.53 1.59
CA VAL A 136 -11.09 1.32 2.38
C VAL A 136 -10.31 1.68 3.64
N THR A 137 -10.84 1.27 4.79
CA THR A 137 -10.14 1.36 6.08
C THR A 137 -10.13 0.02 6.81
N GLY A 138 -9.29 -0.04 7.84
CA GLY A 138 -9.02 -1.22 8.67
C GLY A 138 -7.53 -1.32 8.99
N THR A 139 -7.13 -2.30 9.80
CA THR A 139 -5.71 -2.51 10.14
C THR A 139 -4.99 -3.10 8.92
N ASN A 140 -5.44 -4.25 8.43
CA ASN A 140 -4.81 -4.95 7.30
C ASN A 140 -5.74 -5.02 6.07
N GLY A 141 -5.18 -5.18 4.87
CA GLY A 141 -5.95 -5.44 3.64
C GLY A 141 -6.36 -4.21 2.82
N LYS A 142 -6.19 -2.98 3.33
CA LYS A 142 -6.54 -1.72 2.62
C LYS A 142 -5.98 -1.68 1.20
N THR A 143 -4.66 -1.80 1.08
CA THR A 143 -3.94 -1.77 -0.21
C THR A 143 -4.43 -2.87 -1.15
N THR A 144 -4.57 -4.10 -0.69
CA THR A 144 -5.01 -5.20 -1.55
C THR A 144 -6.42 -4.94 -2.09
N THR A 145 -7.35 -4.55 -1.22
CA THR A 145 -8.73 -4.24 -1.61
C THR A 145 -8.81 -3.07 -2.59
N THR A 146 -8.04 -1.99 -2.39
CA THR A 146 -8.05 -0.84 -3.33
C THR A 146 -7.46 -1.19 -4.69
N TYR A 147 -6.44 -2.05 -4.74
CA TYR A 147 -5.90 -2.56 -5.99
C TYR A 147 -6.88 -3.49 -6.73
N ILE A 148 -7.62 -4.34 -6.01
CA ILE A 148 -8.67 -5.18 -6.61
C ILE A 148 -9.79 -4.30 -7.16
N LEU A 149 -10.22 -3.27 -6.43
CA LEU A 149 -11.21 -2.29 -6.89
C LEU A 149 -10.74 -1.59 -8.17
N ASP A 150 -9.51 -1.07 -8.19
CA ASP A 150 -8.92 -0.41 -9.36
C ASP A 150 -8.85 -1.36 -10.57
N ASP A 151 -8.38 -2.59 -10.37
CA ASP A 151 -8.29 -3.60 -11.45
C ASP A 151 -9.66 -3.92 -12.07
N LEU A 152 -10.66 -4.20 -11.22
CA LEU A 152 -12.01 -4.51 -11.66
C LEU A 152 -12.69 -3.31 -12.34
N LEU A 153 -12.51 -2.09 -11.82
CA LEU A 153 -13.02 -0.88 -12.44
C LEU A 153 -12.38 -0.60 -13.81
N ARG A 154 -11.06 -0.81 -13.95
CA ARG A 154 -10.38 -0.72 -15.25
C ARG A 154 -10.89 -1.76 -16.23
N LYS A 155 -11.12 -3.01 -15.79
CA LYS A 155 -11.73 -4.07 -16.62
C LYS A 155 -13.19 -3.75 -17.00
N LEU A 156 -13.90 -2.96 -16.19
CA LEU A 156 -15.23 -2.40 -16.52
C LEU A 156 -15.14 -1.19 -17.48
N GLY A 157 -13.96 -0.86 -18.00
CA GLY A 157 -13.73 0.24 -18.94
C GLY A 157 -13.74 1.63 -18.30
N ARG A 158 -13.53 1.72 -16.98
CA ARG A 158 -13.48 3.00 -16.25
C ARG A 158 -12.09 3.61 -16.29
N VAL A 159 -12.04 4.93 -16.27
CA VAL A 159 -10.81 5.70 -16.06
C VAL A 159 -10.69 5.96 -14.57
N THR A 160 -9.70 5.34 -13.93
CA THR A 160 -9.63 5.26 -12.47
C THR A 160 -8.51 6.10 -11.86
N GLY A 161 -8.71 6.43 -10.59
CA GLY A 161 -7.67 6.82 -9.65
C GLY A 161 -7.44 5.75 -8.60
N LEU A 162 -6.18 5.54 -8.21
CA LEU A 162 -5.78 4.76 -7.05
C LEU A 162 -4.93 5.67 -6.16
N ILE A 163 -5.30 5.79 -4.88
CA ILE A 163 -4.57 6.59 -3.90
C ILE A 163 -4.31 5.72 -2.68
N GLY A 164 -3.05 5.38 -2.40
CA GLY A 164 -2.75 4.47 -1.29
C GLY A 164 -1.30 4.48 -0.86
N THR A 165 -0.92 3.42 -0.13
CA THR A 165 0.40 3.29 0.52
C THR A 165 1.53 3.08 -0.47
N VAL A 166 1.25 2.42 -1.60
CA VAL A 166 2.28 2.07 -2.59
C VAL A 166 2.51 3.22 -3.57
N GLU A 167 1.43 3.70 -4.17
CA GLU A 167 1.48 4.72 -5.21
C GLU A 167 0.18 5.52 -5.27
N VAL A 168 0.28 6.66 -5.95
CA VAL A 168 -0.86 7.40 -6.47
C VAL A 168 -0.86 7.22 -7.98
N ARG A 169 -1.92 6.62 -8.53
CA ARG A 169 -2.13 6.43 -9.97
C ARG A 169 -3.36 7.19 -10.41
N LEU A 170 -3.20 8.20 -11.26
CA LEU A 170 -4.32 9.03 -11.75
C LEU A 170 -4.44 8.89 -13.27
N ALA A 171 -5.51 8.24 -13.73
CA ALA A 171 -5.77 8.00 -15.15
C ALA A 171 -4.57 7.36 -15.89
N GLY A 172 -3.92 6.38 -15.24
CA GLY A 172 -2.77 5.64 -15.77
C GLY A 172 -1.40 6.18 -15.38
N ASP A 173 -1.29 7.45 -14.96
CA ASP A 173 -0.01 8.02 -14.52
C ASP A 173 0.24 7.71 -13.05
N ALA A 174 1.32 6.97 -12.74
CA ALA A 174 1.68 6.55 -11.39
C ALA A 174 2.87 7.35 -10.83
N ILE A 175 2.80 7.69 -9.55
CA ILE A 175 3.91 8.23 -8.75
C ILE A 175 3.99 7.52 -7.39
N PRO A 176 5.19 7.40 -6.80
CA PRO A 176 5.33 6.91 -5.43
C PRO A 176 4.50 7.75 -4.45
N ALA A 177 3.82 7.08 -3.53
CA ALA A 177 3.05 7.75 -2.50
C ALA A 177 3.98 8.23 -1.36
N GLN A 178 3.73 9.44 -0.85
CA GLN A 178 4.43 9.93 0.35
C GLN A 178 3.67 9.61 1.64
N LEU A 179 2.35 9.45 1.56
CA LEU A 179 1.45 9.14 2.65
C LEU A 179 0.38 8.19 2.12
N THR A 180 -0.05 7.22 2.94
CA THR A 180 -1.19 6.34 2.60
C THR A 180 -2.43 7.13 2.22
N THR A 181 -2.68 8.25 2.91
CA THR A 181 -3.75 9.19 2.58
C THR A 181 -3.15 10.59 2.52
N PRO A 182 -3.19 11.27 1.35
CA PRO A 182 -2.60 12.60 1.16
C PRO A 182 -3.15 13.67 2.12
N MET A 183 -2.43 14.79 2.22
CA MET A 183 -2.93 15.98 2.91
C MET A 183 -4.18 16.53 2.20
N PRO A 184 -5.11 17.20 2.91
CA PRO A 184 -6.40 17.58 2.35
C PRO A 184 -6.32 18.39 1.05
N ALA A 185 -5.37 19.34 0.97
CA ALA A 185 -5.16 20.15 -0.23
C ALA A 185 -4.68 19.32 -1.43
N ASP A 186 -3.71 18.43 -1.20
CA ASP A 186 -3.15 17.56 -2.23
C ASP A 186 -4.19 16.53 -2.70
N LEU A 187 -4.99 15.98 -1.78
CA LEU A 187 -6.08 15.07 -2.11
C LEU A 187 -7.07 15.73 -3.07
N GLN A 188 -7.58 16.93 -2.73
CA GLN A 188 -8.52 17.63 -3.62
C GLN A 188 -7.88 17.98 -4.97
N ALA A 189 -6.60 18.33 -4.99
CA ALA A 189 -5.88 18.57 -6.23
C ALA A 189 -5.75 17.30 -7.10
N MET A 190 -5.41 16.15 -6.50
CA MET A 190 -5.34 14.86 -7.17
C MET A 190 -6.69 14.45 -7.75
N LEU A 191 -7.79 14.60 -6.99
CA LEU A 191 -9.14 14.32 -7.47
C LEU A 191 -9.54 15.23 -8.64
N ALA A 192 -9.17 16.51 -8.58
CA ALA A 192 -9.44 17.45 -9.67
C ALA A 192 -8.67 17.09 -10.94
N ILE A 193 -7.42 16.65 -10.83
CA ILE A 193 -6.62 16.18 -11.97
C ILE A 193 -7.19 14.90 -12.56
N LEU A 194 -7.63 13.97 -11.71
CA LEU A 194 -8.29 12.76 -12.18
C LEU A 194 -9.53 13.12 -13.02
N ARG A 195 -10.38 14.03 -12.52
CA ARG A 195 -11.54 14.55 -13.25
C ARG A 195 -11.13 15.21 -14.57
N GLU A 196 -10.10 16.06 -14.57
CA GLU A 196 -9.59 16.72 -15.79
C GLU A 196 -9.13 15.74 -16.86
N LYS A 197 -8.59 14.59 -16.44
CA LYS A 197 -8.18 13.49 -17.33
C LYS A 197 -9.34 12.56 -17.72
N GLY A 198 -10.58 12.92 -17.41
CA GLY A 198 -11.77 12.13 -17.72
C GLY A 198 -11.99 10.94 -16.77
N GLY A 199 -11.35 10.95 -15.60
CA GLY A 199 -11.56 9.96 -14.56
C GLY A 199 -12.99 9.94 -14.05
N THR A 200 -13.48 8.73 -13.77
CA THR A 200 -14.87 8.49 -13.32
C THR A 200 -14.95 7.85 -11.94
N ASP A 201 -13.87 7.18 -11.52
CA ASP A 201 -13.84 6.38 -10.31
C ASP A 201 -12.52 6.54 -9.57
N VAL A 202 -12.54 6.45 -8.23
CA VAL A 202 -11.32 6.47 -7.41
C VAL A 202 -11.42 5.45 -6.29
N ALA A 203 -10.40 4.59 -6.15
CA ALA A 203 -10.21 3.72 -5.00
C ALA A 203 -9.12 4.31 -4.11
N MET A 204 -9.42 4.47 -2.81
CA MET A 204 -8.53 5.15 -1.88
C MET A 204 -8.38 4.40 -0.55
N GLU A 205 -7.14 4.28 -0.08
CA GLU A 205 -6.85 3.87 1.28
C GLU A 205 -7.08 5.04 2.25
N VAL A 206 -7.92 4.83 3.25
CA VAL A 206 -8.23 5.85 4.27
C VAL A 206 -7.69 5.39 5.61
N SER A 207 -6.53 5.91 5.99
CA SER A 207 -5.90 5.61 7.28
C SER A 207 -6.64 6.26 8.45
N SER A 208 -6.52 5.66 9.64
CA SER A 208 -7.07 6.27 10.88
C SER A 208 -6.45 7.63 11.17
N HIS A 209 -5.16 7.81 10.88
CA HIS A 209 -4.47 9.08 11.03
C HIS A 209 -5.12 10.16 10.17
N ALA A 210 -5.49 9.81 8.94
CA ALA A 210 -6.15 10.73 8.02
C ALA A 210 -7.55 11.13 8.50
N LEU A 211 -8.29 10.19 9.08
CA LEU A 211 -9.61 10.45 9.66
C LEU A 211 -9.51 11.36 10.89
N SER A 212 -8.62 11.04 11.85
CA SER A 212 -8.39 11.88 13.03
C SER A 212 -7.93 13.30 12.69
N GLN A 213 -7.25 13.48 11.56
CA GLN A 213 -6.76 14.78 11.09
C GLN A 213 -7.70 15.46 10.08
N GLY A 214 -8.88 14.87 9.80
CA GLY A 214 -9.85 15.44 8.87
C GLY A 214 -9.38 15.54 7.42
N ARG A 215 -8.38 14.75 6.99
CA ARG A 215 -7.78 14.86 5.64
C ARG A 215 -8.78 14.57 4.52
N THR A 216 -9.76 13.72 4.78
CA THR A 216 -10.80 13.32 3.83
C THR A 216 -12.15 14.00 4.08
N LYS A 217 -12.24 14.92 5.05
CA LYS A 217 -13.51 15.58 5.47
C LYS A 217 -14.36 16.14 4.31
N PRO A 218 -13.80 16.71 3.23
CA PRO A 218 -14.60 17.25 2.13
C PRO A 218 -15.15 16.19 1.16
N VAL A 219 -14.86 14.90 1.40
CA VAL A 219 -15.23 13.80 0.50
C VAL A 219 -16.35 12.99 1.14
N CYS A 220 -17.53 13.00 0.53
CA CYS A 220 -18.58 12.02 0.81
C CYS A 220 -18.40 10.83 -0.13
N PHE A 221 -17.89 9.71 0.39
CA PHE A 221 -17.60 8.52 -0.37
C PHE A 221 -18.87 7.85 -0.92
N THR A 222 -18.78 7.33 -2.13
CA THR A 222 -19.87 6.51 -2.70
C THR A 222 -20.02 5.22 -1.90
N VAL A 223 -18.92 4.54 -1.61
CA VAL A 223 -18.88 3.34 -0.77
C VAL A 223 -17.64 3.36 0.13
N ALA A 224 -17.82 3.14 1.42
CA ALA A 224 -16.73 2.81 2.35
C ALA A 224 -16.70 1.31 2.65
N GLY A 225 -15.51 0.75 2.80
CA GLY A 225 -15.26 -0.64 3.17
C GLY A 225 -14.43 -0.74 4.44
N PHE A 226 -14.89 -1.56 5.40
CA PHE A 226 -14.12 -1.94 6.59
C PHE A 226 -13.57 -3.35 6.42
N THR A 227 -12.25 -3.53 6.56
CA THR A 227 -11.62 -4.85 6.48
C THR A 227 -11.59 -5.59 7.82
N ASN A 228 -10.93 -5.03 8.84
CA ASN A 228 -10.73 -5.61 10.17
C ASN A 228 -10.11 -4.56 11.12
N LEU A 229 -10.08 -4.87 12.43
CA LEU A 229 -9.34 -4.09 13.43
C LEU A 229 -8.55 -4.98 14.39
N THR A 230 -7.22 -4.84 14.35
CA THR A 230 -6.25 -5.48 15.27
C THR A 230 -5.27 -4.45 15.82
N GLN A 231 -4.53 -4.79 16.88
CA GLN A 231 -3.55 -3.90 17.51
C GLN A 231 -2.52 -3.37 16.50
N ASP A 232 -2.52 -2.05 16.34
CA ASP A 232 -1.56 -1.27 15.57
C ASP A 232 -1.73 0.22 15.94
N HIS A 233 -0.75 1.05 15.61
CA HIS A 233 -0.82 2.53 15.76
C HIS A 233 -1.17 3.04 17.18
N LEU A 234 -0.88 2.28 18.24
CA LEU A 234 -1.15 2.71 19.63
C LEU A 234 -0.17 3.79 20.10
N ASP A 235 0.97 3.96 19.42
CA ASP A 235 1.86 5.11 19.56
C ASP A 235 1.12 6.44 19.30
N PHE A 236 0.16 6.45 18.37
CA PHE A 236 -0.68 7.60 18.06
C PHE A 236 -1.99 7.60 18.87
N HIS A 237 -2.81 6.56 18.74
CA HIS A 237 -4.17 6.51 19.31
C HIS A 237 -4.23 6.14 20.79
N LYS A 238 -3.15 5.70 21.41
CA LYS A 238 -3.05 5.31 22.84
C LYS A 238 -3.86 4.08 23.25
N THR A 239 -5.07 3.89 22.75
CA THR A 239 -5.96 2.78 23.06
C THR A 239 -6.62 2.19 21.81
N MET A 240 -7.04 0.92 21.89
CA MET A 240 -7.81 0.29 20.81
C MET A 240 -9.17 0.96 20.57
N GLU A 241 -9.77 1.52 21.63
CA GLU A 241 -11.06 2.22 21.53
C GLU A 241 -10.92 3.54 20.77
N GLU A 242 -9.89 4.34 21.06
CA GLU A 242 -9.59 5.56 20.30
C GLU A 242 -9.26 5.23 18.83
N TYR A 243 -8.55 4.13 18.58
CA TYR A 243 -8.27 3.65 17.22
C TYR A 243 -9.54 3.22 16.47
N TYR A 244 -10.48 2.57 17.16
CA TYR A 244 -11.80 2.21 16.62
C TYR A 244 -12.62 3.46 16.28
N GLU A 245 -12.78 4.39 17.24
CA GLU A 245 -13.56 5.61 17.05
C GLU A 245 -13.00 6.46 15.90
N ALA A 246 -11.68 6.53 15.75
CA ALA A 246 -11.04 7.19 14.61
C ALA A 246 -11.46 6.60 13.25
N LYS A 247 -11.58 5.27 13.13
CA LYS A 247 -12.02 4.62 11.88
C LYS A 247 -13.52 4.75 11.65
N LYS A 248 -14.31 4.68 12.73
CA LYS A 248 -15.77 4.77 12.70
C LYS A 248 -16.27 6.06 12.03
N VAL A 249 -15.52 7.16 12.13
CA VAL A 249 -15.82 8.43 11.42
C VAL A 249 -16.08 8.22 9.93
N LEU A 250 -15.37 7.30 9.26
CA LEU A 250 -15.58 7.04 7.83
C LEU A 250 -16.99 6.50 7.51
N PHE A 251 -17.64 5.88 8.49
CA PHE A 251 -18.91 5.17 8.34
C PHE A 251 -20.13 6.02 8.71
N THR A 252 -19.94 7.32 8.99
CA THR A 252 -21.06 8.24 9.22
C THR A 252 -21.70 8.71 7.90
N PRO A 253 -22.96 9.15 7.91
CA PRO A 253 -23.65 9.64 6.70
C PRO A 253 -22.96 10.83 6.03
N GLU A 254 -22.23 11.65 6.79
CA GLU A 254 -21.45 12.78 6.28
C GLU A 254 -20.25 12.30 5.44
N CYS A 255 -19.65 11.17 5.83
CA CYS A 255 -18.45 10.65 5.19
C CYS A 255 -18.75 9.63 4.08
N SER A 256 -19.83 8.84 4.17
CA SER A 256 -20.09 7.76 3.21
C SER A 256 -21.58 7.50 2.99
N ARG A 257 -21.96 7.23 1.72
CA ARG A 257 -23.35 6.92 1.34
C ARG A 257 -23.76 5.46 1.57
N ARG A 258 -22.78 4.56 1.51
CA ARG A 258 -22.93 3.11 1.71
C ARG A 258 -21.70 2.58 2.41
N CYS A 259 -21.89 1.64 3.33
CA CYS A 259 -20.84 1.17 4.23
C CYS A 259 -20.79 -0.36 4.25
N ILE A 260 -19.82 -0.96 3.58
CA ILE A 260 -19.63 -2.42 3.60
C ILE A 260 -18.73 -2.78 4.78
N VAL A 261 -19.21 -3.60 5.68
CA VAL A 261 -18.50 -3.91 6.93
C VAL A 261 -18.26 -5.41 7.03
N CYS A 262 -16.99 -5.84 7.01
CA CYS A 262 -16.65 -7.22 7.35
C CYS A 262 -17.00 -7.50 8.83
N VAL A 263 -17.82 -8.52 9.10
CA VAL A 263 -18.33 -8.87 10.45
C VAL A 263 -17.77 -10.17 11.00
N ASP A 264 -16.57 -10.56 10.54
CA ASP A 264 -15.88 -11.77 11.01
C ASP A 264 -15.34 -11.61 12.45
N ASP A 265 -15.15 -10.38 12.91
CA ASP A 265 -14.67 -10.05 14.25
C ASP A 265 -15.66 -9.15 15.03
N ALA A 266 -15.41 -9.03 16.34
CA ALA A 266 -16.27 -8.26 17.24
C ALA A 266 -16.30 -6.76 16.93
N TRP A 267 -15.22 -6.20 16.37
CA TRP A 267 -15.16 -4.78 16.00
C TRP A 267 -16.00 -4.49 14.76
N GLY A 268 -15.95 -5.38 13.77
CA GLY A 268 -16.81 -5.33 12.59
C GLY A 268 -18.28 -5.47 12.94
N GLN A 269 -18.61 -6.43 13.82
CA GLN A 269 -19.98 -6.60 14.33
C GLN A 269 -20.48 -5.33 15.05
N ARG A 270 -19.66 -4.76 15.93
CA ARG A 270 -19.98 -3.50 16.62
C ARG A 270 -20.17 -2.36 15.60
N LEU A 271 -19.23 -2.18 14.67
CA LEU A 271 -19.30 -1.12 13.66
C LEU A 271 -20.56 -1.22 12.80
N ALA A 272 -20.91 -2.43 12.34
CA ALA A 272 -22.14 -2.65 11.59
C ALA A 272 -23.38 -2.27 12.41
N SER A 273 -23.43 -2.66 13.69
CA SER A 273 -24.57 -2.33 14.57
C SER A 273 -24.72 -0.83 14.87
N GLU A 274 -23.61 -0.08 14.84
CA GLU A 274 -23.57 1.36 15.12
C GLU A 274 -23.72 2.23 13.85
N THR A 275 -23.77 1.61 12.66
CA THR A 275 -23.77 2.31 11.37
C THR A 275 -25.10 2.12 10.65
N GLU A 276 -25.83 3.21 10.43
CA GLU A 276 -27.18 3.20 9.82
C GLU A 276 -27.17 2.68 8.37
N ALA A 277 -26.23 3.14 7.54
CA ALA A 277 -26.12 2.75 6.14
C ALA A 277 -25.21 1.53 5.91
N SER A 278 -25.09 0.65 6.92
CA SER A 278 -24.23 -0.52 6.83
C SER A 278 -24.84 -1.65 6.01
N VAL A 279 -23.96 -2.35 5.30
CA VAL A 279 -24.21 -3.61 4.63
C VAL A 279 -23.18 -4.60 5.20
N PRO A 280 -23.58 -5.45 6.15
CA PRO A 280 -22.71 -6.46 6.72
C PRO A 280 -22.20 -7.45 5.65
N LEU A 281 -20.94 -7.87 5.79
CA LEU A 281 -20.30 -8.91 4.97
C LEU A 281 -19.67 -9.96 5.90
N ALA A 282 -20.21 -11.17 5.91
CA ALA A 282 -19.63 -12.31 6.60
C ALA A 282 -18.80 -13.15 5.62
N VAL A 283 -17.52 -13.40 5.93
CA VAL A 283 -16.64 -14.19 5.04
C VAL A 283 -16.33 -15.55 5.65
N PHE A 284 -15.94 -15.56 6.92
CA PHE A 284 -15.61 -16.75 7.69
C PHE A 284 -16.54 -16.95 8.89
N SER A 285 -17.31 -15.92 9.27
CA SER A 285 -18.38 -16.02 10.25
C SER A 285 -19.72 -16.36 9.59
N ARG A 286 -20.74 -16.60 10.43
CA ARG A 286 -22.12 -16.72 10.00
C ARG A 286 -22.77 -15.34 10.05
N LEU A 287 -23.47 -14.96 8.99
CA LEU A 287 -24.23 -13.72 8.97
C LEU A 287 -25.48 -13.82 9.87
N GLU A 288 -25.71 -12.79 10.68
CA GLU A 288 -26.94 -12.57 11.42
C GLU A 288 -27.64 -11.33 10.84
N GLY A 289 -28.84 -11.50 10.26
CA GLY A 289 -29.60 -10.41 9.66
C GLY A 289 -29.39 -10.25 8.15
N GLU A 290 -29.59 -9.04 7.64
CA GLU A 290 -29.48 -8.70 6.22
C GLU A 290 -28.01 -8.40 5.85
N GLY A 291 -27.57 -8.85 4.68
CA GLY A 291 -26.22 -8.56 4.18
C GLY A 291 -25.69 -9.62 3.23
N TRP A 292 -24.38 -9.58 3.00
CA TRP A 292 -23.64 -10.50 2.14
C TRP A 292 -22.95 -11.58 2.96
N GLN A 293 -22.91 -12.80 2.41
CA GLN A 293 -22.17 -13.92 2.97
C GLN A 293 -21.37 -14.63 1.89
N VAL A 294 -20.14 -15.03 2.24
CA VAL A 294 -19.33 -15.95 1.44
C VAL A 294 -19.73 -17.40 1.76
N GLU A 295 -20.02 -18.17 0.72
CA GLU A 295 -20.37 -19.58 0.79
C GLU A 295 -19.56 -20.40 -0.23
N ASP A 296 -19.64 -21.73 -0.12
CA ASP A 296 -19.09 -22.68 -1.10
C ASP A 296 -17.59 -22.49 -1.41
N ILE A 297 -16.78 -22.14 -0.40
CA ILE A 297 -15.34 -21.91 -0.56
C ILE A 297 -14.62 -23.19 -1.00
N GLN A 298 -13.96 -23.12 -2.14
CA GLN A 298 -13.09 -24.15 -2.71
C GLN A 298 -11.68 -23.58 -2.86
N VAL A 299 -10.82 -23.91 -1.91
CA VAL A 299 -9.41 -23.49 -1.91
C VAL A 299 -8.67 -24.18 -3.06
N GLY A 300 -7.96 -23.40 -3.88
CA GLY A 300 -7.28 -23.91 -5.07
C GLY A 300 -6.56 -22.81 -5.85
N THR A 301 -6.27 -23.07 -7.12
CA THR A 301 -5.72 -22.06 -8.03
C THR A 301 -6.54 -22.09 -9.33
N PRO A 302 -7.56 -21.24 -9.47
CA PRO A 302 -8.00 -20.20 -8.53
C PRO A 302 -8.77 -20.74 -7.32
N THR A 303 -8.78 -19.99 -6.22
CA THR A 303 -9.76 -20.17 -5.14
C THR A 303 -11.12 -19.69 -5.63
N ARG A 304 -12.18 -20.47 -5.40
CA ARG A 304 -13.55 -20.16 -5.85
C ARG A 304 -14.51 -20.09 -4.67
N PHE A 305 -15.48 -19.18 -4.73
CA PHE A 305 -16.53 -19.06 -3.72
C PHE A 305 -17.76 -18.34 -4.29
N MET A 306 -18.87 -18.39 -3.58
CA MET A 306 -20.10 -17.68 -3.92
C MET A 306 -20.33 -16.53 -2.93
N LEU A 307 -20.60 -15.33 -3.45
CA LEU A 307 -21.17 -14.24 -2.65
C LEU A 307 -22.69 -14.28 -2.78
N ARG A 308 -23.40 -14.51 -1.66
CA ARG A 308 -24.87 -14.45 -1.62
C ARG A 308 -25.32 -13.30 -0.75
N HIS A 309 -26.26 -12.53 -1.23
CA HIS A 309 -26.98 -11.55 -0.43
C HIS A 309 -28.31 -12.14 0.04
N THR A 310 -28.78 -11.71 1.20
CA THR A 310 -30.06 -12.15 1.77
C THR A 310 -31.30 -11.76 0.95
N ASP A 311 -31.17 -10.84 0.00
CA ASP A 311 -32.21 -10.46 -0.98
C ASP A 311 -32.26 -11.36 -2.23
N GLY A 312 -31.39 -12.37 -2.31
CA GLY A 312 -31.31 -13.33 -3.41
C GLY A 312 -30.34 -12.95 -4.53
N ARG A 313 -29.58 -11.85 -4.43
CA ARG A 313 -28.47 -11.59 -5.35
C ARG A 313 -27.32 -12.59 -5.11
N GLU A 314 -26.72 -13.06 -6.20
CA GLU A 314 -25.64 -14.04 -6.16
C GLU A 314 -24.52 -13.68 -7.15
N LEU A 315 -23.27 -13.75 -6.71
CA LEU A 315 -22.09 -13.49 -7.52
C LEU A 315 -21.06 -14.61 -7.33
N PRO A 316 -20.84 -15.48 -8.33
CA PRO A 316 -19.73 -16.42 -8.30
C PRO A 316 -18.41 -15.68 -8.47
N VAL A 317 -17.44 -15.98 -7.61
CA VAL A 317 -16.12 -15.35 -7.62
C VAL A 317 -15.02 -16.41 -7.75
N ALA A 318 -14.00 -16.07 -8.52
CA ALA A 318 -12.75 -16.80 -8.59
C ALA A 318 -11.58 -15.83 -8.38
N SER A 319 -10.54 -16.26 -7.68
CA SER A 319 -9.37 -15.43 -7.37
C SER A 319 -8.07 -16.24 -7.42
N PHE A 320 -7.06 -15.68 -8.07
CA PHE A 320 -5.68 -16.18 -8.08
C PHE A 320 -4.83 -15.57 -6.97
N LEU A 321 -5.35 -14.59 -6.22
CA LEU A 321 -4.63 -14.03 -5.10
C LEU A 321 -4.38 -15.13 -4.05
N PRO A 322 -3.13 -15.31 -3.60
CA PRO A 322 -2.79 -16.33 -2.62
C PRO A 322 -3.37 -15.99 -1.25
N ALA A 323 -3.40 -16.96 -0.34
CA ALA A 323 -3.85 -16.84 1.05
C ALA A 323 -5.35 -16.66 1.29
N ASP A 324 -5.86 -17.32 2.33
CA ASP A 324 -7.28 -17.31 2.66
C ASP A 324 -7.77 -15.91 3.08
N PHE A 325 -6.95 -15.09 3.72
CA PHE A 325 -7.33 -13.71 4.07
C PHE A 325 -7.63 -12.85 2.83
N ASN A 326 -7.13 -13.20 1.64
CA ASN A 326 -7.49 -12.51 0.42
C ASN A 326 -8.91 -12.86 -0.08
N ILE A 327 -9.54 -13.93 0.43
CA ILE A 327 -10.98 -14.15 0.23
C ILE A 327 -11.76 -12.95 0.80
N SER A 328 -11.41 -12.47 2.00
CA SER A 328 -12.06 -11.30 2.60
C SER A 328 -11.83 -10.02 1.81
N ASN A 329 -10.60 -9.78 1.34
CA ASN A 329 -10.28 -8.59 0.54
C ASN A 329 -11.02 -8.59 -0.82
N VAL A 330 -11.07 -9.76 -1.47
CA VAL A 330 -11.78 -9.93 -2.75
C VAL A 330 -13.28 -9.82 -2.57
N ALA A 331 -13.84 -10.47 -1.54
CA ALA A 331 -15.26 -10.39 -1.20
C ALA A 331 -15.67 -8.93 -0.94
N LEU A 332 -14.91 -8.21 -0.12
CA LEU A 332 -15.15 -6.80 0.19
C LEU A 332 -15.13 -5.94 -1.07
N ALA A 333 -14.10 -6.06 -1.92
CA ALA A 333 -14.02 -5.30 -3.16
C ALA A 333 -15.19 -5.58 -4.11
N CYS A 334 -15.58 -6.85 -4.27
CA CYS A 334 -16.70 -7.23 -5.13
C CYS A 334 -18.03 -6.66 -4.61
N VAL A 335 -18.28 -6.80 -3.31
CA VAL A 335 -19.50 -6.27 -2.68
C VAL A 335 -19.54 -4.74 -2.76
N MET A 336 -18.42 -4.05 -2.52
CA MET A 336 -18.35 -2.60 -2.68
C MET A 336 -18.73 -2.15 -4.09
N LEU A 337 -18.29 -2.87 -5.13
CA LEU A 337 -18.66 -2.56 -6.52
C LEU A 337 -20.14 -2.83 -6.79
N VAL A 338 -20.67 -3.97 -6.34
CA VAL A 338 -22.09 -4.31 -6.51
C VAL A 338 -22.99 -3.27 -5.81
N GLU A 339 -22.67 -2.91 -4.56
CA GLU A 339 -23.43 -1.93 -3.78
C GLU A 339 -23.24 -0.48 -4.27
N SER A 340 -22.21 -0.20 -5.08
CA SER A 340 -22.10 1.07 -5.82
C SER A 340 -23.03 1.16 -7.04
N GLY A 341 -23.72 0.06 -7.38
CA GLY A 341 -24.62 -0.05 -8.53
C GLY A 341 -24.01 -0.75 -9.76
N VAL A 342 -22.84 -1.38 -9.65
CA VAL A 342 -22.34 -2.26 -10.72
C VAL A 342 -23.20 -3.52 -10.77
N SER A 343 -23.79 -3.82 -11.93
CA SER A 343 -24.62 -5.02 -12.10
C SER A 343 -23.83 -6.30 -11.83
N ILE A 344 -24.49 -7.32 -11.27
CA ILE A 344 -23.94 -8.67 -11.10
C ILE A 344 -23.36 -9.21 -12.42
N GLU A 345 -24.04 -8.98 -13.56
CA GLU A 345 -23.57 -9.45 -14.87
C GLU A 345 -22.28 -8.75 -15.31
N GLY A 346 -22.18 -7.44 -15.08
CA GLY A 346 -20.95 -6.68 -15.27
C GLY A 346 -19.80 -7.24 -14.42
N MET A 347 -20.07 -7.56 -13.14
CA MET A 347 -19.08 -8.17 -12.26
C MET A 347 -18.65 -9.57 -12.75
N ARG A 348 -19.59 -10.43 -13.13
CA ARG A 348 -19.30 -11.77 -13.69
C ARG A 348 -18.40 -11.66 -14.92
N THR A 349 -18.68 -10.70 -15.79
CA THR A 349 -17.90 -10.46 -17.00
C THR A 349 -16.44 -10.12 -16.68
N VAL A 350 -16.19 -9.22 -15.73
CA VAL A 350 -14.82 -8.76 -15.43
C VAL A 350 -14.05 -9.68 -14.47
N ILE A 351 -14.74 -10.46 -13.65
CA ILE A 351 -14.15 -11.54 -12.86
C ILE A 351 -13.64 -12.64 -13.80
N GLY A 352 -14.47 -13.04 -14.78
CA GLY A 352 -14.10 -14.03 -15.79
C GLY A 352 -13.60 -15.34 -15.18
N GLU A 353 -12.36 -15.72 -15.53
CA GLU A 353 -11.71 -16.94 -15.01
C GLU A 353 -11.18 -16.78 -13.57
N GLY A 354 -10.90 -15.54 -13.16
CA GLY A 354 -10.47 -15.19 -11.82
C GLY A 354 -9.84 -13.80 -11.72
N ILE A 355 -9.91 -13.23 -10.53
CA ILE A 355 -9.26 -11.98 -10.17
C ILE A 355 -7.77 -12.26 -9.95
N ASP A 356 -6.91 -11.52 -10.66
CA ASP A 356 -5.44 -11.63 -10.58
C ASP A 356 -4.81 -10.24 -10.47
N ALA A 357 -5.32 -9.45 -9.51
CA ALA A 357 -4.80 -8.12 -9.26
C ALA A 357 -3.38 -8.21 -8.68
N HIS A 358 -2.39 -7.69 -9.42
CA HIS A 358 -1.02 -7.59 -8.91
C HIS A 358 -0.91 -6.46 -7.90
N VAL A 359 -0.48 -6.78 -6.67
CA VAL A 359 -0.29 -5.82 -5.59
C VAL A 359 1.18 -5.90 -5.15
N PRO A 360 2.00 -4.89 -5.44
CA PRO A 360 3.42 -4.91 -5.09
C PRO A 360 3.62 -5.13 -3.58
N GLY A 361 4.52 -6.05 -3.23
CA GLY A 361 4.86 -6.33 -1.84
C GLY A 361 3.72 -6.87 -0.97
N ARG A 362 2.69 -7.50 -1.56
CA ARG A 362 1.61 -8.20 -0.83
C ARG A 362 1.50 -9.62 -1.36
N MET A 363 2.05 -10.57 -0.61
CA MET A 363 2.21 -11.98 -1.00
C MET A 363 2.80 -12.14 -2.42
N GLU A 364 3.73 -11.24 -2.78
CA GLU A 364 4.31 -11.17 -4.11
C GLU A 364 5.32 -12.30 -4.30
N ILE A 365 5.07 -13.20 -5.24
CA ILE A 365 5.99 -14.31 -5.55
C ILE A 365 7.10 -13.78 -6.47
N VAL A 366 8.32 -13.70 -5.95
CA VAL A 366 9.52 -13.24 -6.70
C VAL A 366 10.44 -14.38 -7.12
N GLY A 367 10.26 -15.58 -6.56
CA GLY A 367 10.99 -16.80 -6.92
C GLY A 367 10.12 -18.04 -6.76
N ARG A 368 10.39 -19.09 -7.55
CA ARG A 368 9.58 -20.32 -7.56
C ARG A 368 10.29 -21.58 -7.04
N CYS A 369 11.63 -21.62 -7.02
CA CYS A 369 12.40 -22.78 -6.54
C CYS A 369 13.74 -22.34 -5.92
N PRO A 370 13.82 -22.07 -4.59
CA PRO A 370 12.74 -22.11 -3.60
C PRO A 370 11.65 -21.09 -3.91
N ARG A 371 10.45 -21.30 -3.36
CA ARG A 371 9.39 -20.29 -3.47
C ARG A 371 9.77 -19.10 -2.60
N VAL A 372 9.96 -17.91 -3.18
CA VAL A 372 10.30 -16.69 -2.45
C VAL A 372 9.13 -15.73 -2.55
N VAL A 373 8.63 -15.29 -1.40
CA VAL A 373 7.44 -14.44 -1.26
C VAL A 373 7.83 -13.17 -0.50
N VAL A 374 7.48 -12.01 -1.03
CA VAL A 374 7.65 -10.71 -0.37
C VAL A 374 6.30 -10.20 0.12
N ASP A 375 6.20 -9.83 1.39
CA ASP A 375 4.97 -9.35 2.01
C ASP A 375 5.21 -8.23 3.03
N PHE A 376 4.19 -7.40 3.25
CA PHE A 376 4.22 -6.24 4.17
C PHE A 376 3.70 -6.54 5.56
N ALA A 377 3.54 -7.82 5.92
CA ALA A 377 3.22 -8.23 7.27
C ALA A 377 4.25 -7.70 8.28
N HIS A 378 3.91 -6.61 8.98
CA HIS A 378 4.79 -5.85 9.90
C HIS A 378 4.24 -5.77 11.33
N ASN A 379 3.21 -6.56 11.64
CA ASN A 379 2.65 -6.75 12.97
C ASN A 379 2.36 -8.24 13.21
N ALA A 380 2.14 -8.64 14.47
CA ALA A 380 2.00 -10.03 14.85
C ALA A 380 0.83 -10.74 14.14
N ALA A 381 -0.32 -10.08 14.04
CA ALA A 381 -1.52 -10.65 13.39
C ALA A 381 -1.31 -10.86 11.88
N ALA A 382 -0.67 -9.91 11.20
CA ALA A 382 -0.35 -10.02 9.78
C ALA A 382 0.69 -11.13 9.52
N LEU A 383 1.72 -11.24 10.36
CA LEU A 383 2.73 -12.30 10.26
C LEU A 383 2.10 -13.68 10.47
N GLU A 384 1.24 -13.83 11.47
CA GLU A 384 0.52 -15.09 11.74
C GLU A 384 -0.34 -15.48 10.53
N SER A 385 -1.08 -14.51 9.98
CA SER A 385 -1.94 -14.73 8.81
C SER A 385 -1.14 -15.15 7.57
N ALA A 386 -0.03 -14.48 7.29
CA ALA A 386 0.86 -14.80 6.18
C ALA A 386 1.48 -16.20 6.33
N LEU A 387 1.99 -16.54 7.52
CA LEU A 387 2.61 -17.84 7.77
C LEU A 387 1.59 -18.99 7.71
N LYS A 388 0.40 -18.82 8.31
CA LYS A 388 -0.69 -19.80 8.20
C LYS A 388 -1.13 -20.02 6.75
N ALA A 389 -1.16 -18.97 5.94
CA ALA A 389 -1.52 -19.08 4.54
C ALA A 389 -0.47 -19.80 3.68
N LEU A 390 0.82 -19.59 3.97
CA LEU A 390 1.91 -20.23 3.22
C LEU A 390 2.11 -21.69 3.61
N ARG A 391 1.81 -22.05 4.86
CA ARG A 391 2.12 -23.38 5.38
C ARG A 391 1.47 -24.53 4.60
N PRO A 392 0.16 -24.54 4.30
CA PRO A 392 -0.49 -25.62 3.54
C PRO A 392 0.06 -25.80 2.12
N THR A 393 0.67 -24.76 1.55
CA THR A 393 1.23 -24.76 0.19
C THR A 393 2.75 -24.90 0.17
N THR A 394 3.39 -25.12 1.33
CA THR A 394 4.84 -25.31 1.44
C THR A 394 5.13 -26.77 1.76
N ALA A 395 5.80 -27.48 0.84
CA ALA A 395 6.14 -28.89 1.03
C ALA A 395 7.37 -29.09 1.92
N GLY A 396 8.38 -28.22 1.78
CA GLY A 396 9.61 -28.24 2.58
C GLY A 396 9.50 -27.36 3.83
N LYS A 397 10.57 -26.65 4.17
CA LYS A 397 10.60 -25.71 5.30
C LYS A 397 9.93 -24.38 4.94
N LEU A 398 9.25 -23.78 5.92
CA LEU A 398 8.80 -22.40 5.88
C LEU A 398 9.82 -21.54 6.63
N ILE A 399 10.52 -20.70 5.88
CA ILE A 399 11.60 -19.84 6.35
C ILE A 399 11.07 -18.41 6.33
N VAL A 400 11.31 -17.63 7.39
CA VAL A 400 10.89 -16.23 7.45
C VAL A 400 12.06 -15.32 7.79
N VAL A 401 12.15 -14.20 7.07
CA VAL A 401 13.04 -13.08 7.36
C VAL A 401 12.16 -11.92 7.77
N THR A 402 12.35 -11.39 8.98
CA THR A 402 11.54 -10.30 9.51
C THR A 402 12.37 -9.37 10.39
N GLY A 403 11.94 -8.11 10.46
CA GLY A 403 12.38 -7.17 11.48
C GLY A 403 11.18 -6.42 12.05
N SER A 404 11.43 -5.25 12.64
CA SER A 404 10.38 -4.33 13.08
C SER A 404 10.88 -2.90 12.94
N ALA A 405 9.98 -1.98 12.57
CA ALA A 405 10.33 -0.58 12.43
C ALA A 405 10.63 0.08 13.79
N GLY A 406 11.63 0.96 13.81
CA GLY A 406 11.95 1.84 14.94
C GLY A 406 10.93 2.97 15.10
N GLU A 407 10.93 3.62 16.27
CA GLU A 407 9.99 4.72 16.59
C GLU A 407 8.50 4.36 16.42
N ARG A 408 8.16 3.07 16.55
CA ARG A 408 6.81 2.51 16.52
C ARG A 408 6.46 1.83 17.83
N ASP A 409 5.23 1.31 17.93
CA ASP A 409 4.77 0.47 19.05
C ASP A 409 5.83 -0.59 19.39
N VAL A 410 6.43 -0.46 20.57
CA VAL A 410 7.48 -1.37 21.06
C VAL A 410 6.89 -2.65 21.64
N ASP A 411 5.64 -2.62 22.12
CA ASP A 411 5.00 -3.72 22.84
C ASP A 411 4.65 -4.87 21.90
N LYS A 412 4.51 -4.60 20.59
CA LYS A 412 4.27 -5.65 19.58
C LYS A 412 5.52 -6.49 19.26
N ARG A 413 6.73 -5.99 19.52
CA ARG A 413 7.99 -6.61 19.06
C ARG A 413 8.19 -8.03 19.62
N PRO A 414 8.02 -8.29 20.93
CA PRO A 414 8.14 -9.66 21.45
C PRO A 414 7.06 -10.59 20.91
N GLU A 415 5.85 -10.09 20.70
CA GLU A 415 4.76 -10.92 20.15
C GLU A 415 5.02 -11.29 18.68
N MET A 416 5.53 -10.37 17.88
CA MET A 416 5.99 -10.68 16.51
C MET A 416 7.02 -11.82 16.52
N GLY A 417 8.01 -11.74 17.42
CA GLY A 417 9.01 -12.80 17.62
C GLY A 417 8.39 -14.16 17.96
N ARG A 418 7.43 -14.18 18.89
CA ARG A 418 6.71 -15.42 19.27
C ARG A 418 5.95 -16.03 18.11
N VAL A 419 5.26 -15.20 17.33
CA VAL A 419 4.46 -15.64 16.18
C VAL A 419 5.36 -16.30 15.14
N VAL A 420 6.45 -15.64 14.72
CA VAL A 420 7.33 -16.21 13.69
C VAL A 420 7.98 -17.52 14.13
N ALA A 421 8.43 -17.61 15.39
CA ALA A 421 9.01 -18.83 15.93
C ALA A 421 8.00 -19.98 16.07
N ARG A 422 6.71 -19.67 16.27
CA ARG A 422 5.65 -20.68 16.38
C ARG A 422 5.27 -21.30 15.04
N PHE A 423 5.26 -20.51 13.97
CA PHE A 423 4.72 -20.93 12.67
C PHE A 423 5.76 -21.21 11.58
N ALA A 424 7.00 -20.72 11.74
CA ALA A 424 8.09 -20.98 10.80
C ALA A 424 9.05 -22.05 11.32
N ASP A 425 9.68 -22.79 10.40
CA ASP A 425 10.72 -23.78 10.71
C ASP A 425 12.09 -23.12 10.96
N ARG A 426 12.36 -21.98 10.29
CA ARG A 426 13.56 -21.16 10.47
C ARG A 426 13.22 -19.67 10.41
N VAL A 427 13.77 -18.92 11.34
CA VAL A 427 13.54 -17.47 11.51
C VAL A 427 14.86 -16.74 11.41
N TYR A 428 14.90 -15.72 10.57
CA TYR A 428 15.96 -14.71 10.53
C TYR A 428 15.41 -13.40 11.07
N ILE A 429 16.00 -12.92 12.16
CA ILE A 429 15.70 -11.60 12.74
C ILE A 429 16.76 -10.62 12.26
N THR A 430 16.30 -9.54 11.63
CA THR A 430 17.15 -8.58 10.94
C THR A 430 16.66 -7.14 11.13
N ASP A 431 17.42 -6.19 10.61
CA ASP A 431 16.99 -4.80 10.54
C ASP A 431 15.87 -4.63 9.50
N ASP A 432 14.89 -3.80 9.87
CA ASP A 432 13.81 -3.34 8.99
C ASP A 432 14.05 -1.86 8.72
N ASP A 433 13.14 -0.98 9.10
CA ASP A 433 13.31 0.47 9.08
C ASP A 433 13.64 1.01 10.50
N PRO A 434 14.92 1.11 10.91
CA PRO A 434 15.27 1.53 12.27
C PRO A 434 14.97 3.01 12.55
N HIS A 435 14.80 3.86 11.53
CA HIS A 435 14.65 5.31 11.68
C HIS A 435 15.81 5.88 12.53
N MET A 436 15.50 6.64 13.58
CA MET A 436 16.49 7.21 14.50
C MET A 436 16.80 6.31 15.71
N GLU A 437 16.13 5.16 15.85
CA GLU A 437 16.33 4.22 16.95
C GLU A 437 17.56 3.33 16.68
N ASP A 438 18.25 2.90 17.74
CA ASP A 438 19.31 1.90 17.62
C ASP A 438 18.70 0.56 17.16
N PRO A 439 19.14 -0.03 16.03
CA PRO A 439 18.57 -1.28 15.54
C PRO A 439 18.79 -2.48 16.48
N ALA A 440 19.85 -2.48 17.29
CA ALA A 440 20.19 -3.65 18.12
C ALA A 440 19.13 -3.94 19.21
N PRO A 441 18.65 -2.96 20.01
CA PRO A 441 17.52 -3.15 20.92
C PRO A 441 16.24 -3.65 20.23
N ILE A 442 15.97 -3.19 19.00
CA ILE A 442 14.80 -3.64 18.23
C ILE A 442 14.90 -5.14 17.97
N ARG A 443 16.01 -5.60 17.38
CA ARG A 443 16.23 -7.03 17.10
C ARG A 443 16.21 -7.87 18.38
N ALA A 444 16.81 -7.37 19.47
CA ALA A 444 16.83 -8.06 20.75
C ALA A 444 15.41 -8.34 21.29
N ALA A 445 14.47 -7.40 21.14
CA ALA A 445 13.08 -7.59 21.58
C ALA A 445 12.35 -8.67 20.77
N LEU A 446 12.56 -8.75 19.45
CA LEU A 446 12.00 -9.83 18.64
C LEU A 446 12.65 -11.17 19.00
N LEU A 447 13.97 -11.17 19.25
CA LEU A 447 14.72 -12.37 19.59
C LEU A 447 14.28 -12.95 20.94
N GLU A 448 14.06 -12.10 21.95
CA GLU A 448 13.49 -12.51 23.24
C GLU A 448 12.14 -13.21 23.06
N GLY A 449 11.26 -12.61 22.25
CA GLY A 449 9.98 -13.20 21.87
C GLY A 449 10.12 -14.58 21.22
N ALA A 450 10.96 -14.68 20.19
CA ALA A 450 11.18 -15.92 19.43
C ALA A 450 11.76 -17.03 20.31
N LEU A 451 12.78 -16.73 21.12
CA LEU A 451 13.44 -17.70 22.01
C LEU A 451 12.55 -18.15 23.18
N SER A 452 11.48 -17.41 23.52
CA SER A 452 10.52 -17.83 24.54
C SER A 452 9.63 -19.01 24.11
N VAL A 453 9.57 -19.31 22.81
CA VAL A 453 8.73 -20.39 22.25
C VAL A 453 9.45 -21.73 22.32
N ARG A 454 8.97 -22.65 23.16
CA ARG A 454 9.52 -24.01 23.24
C ARG A 454 9.12 -24.84 22.02
N GLY A 455 10.08 -25.51 21.40
CA GLY A 455 9.85 -26.36 20.22
C GLY A 455 9.52 -25.57 18.95
N GLY A 456 9.76 -24.25 18.95
CA GLY A 456 9.65 -23.41 17.76
C GLY A 456 10.81 -23.61 16.78
N GLY A 457 10.72 -22.93 15.64
CA GLY A 457 11.76 -22.95 14.60
C GLY A 457 13.12 -22.43 15.07
N THR A 458 14.18 -22.80 14.35
CA THR A 458 15.53 -22.30 14.64
C THR A 458 15.61 -20.81 14.33
N THR A 459 16.05 -20.00 15.29
CA THR A 459 16.16 -18.54 15.14
C THR A 459 17.61 -18.11 15.00
N THR A 460 17.89 -17.21 14.06
CA THR A 460 19.21 -16.63 13.81
C THR A 460 19.07 -15.11 13.70
N GLU A 461 19.95 -14.37 14.37
CA GLU A 461 20.06 -12.92 14.21
C GLU A 461 21.08 -12.61 13.12
N VAL A 462 20.68 -11.82 12.12
CA VAL A 462 21.55 -11.29 11.07
C VAL A 462 21.21 -9.82 10.88
N ALA A 463 22.07 -8.91 11.37
CA ALA A 463 21.75 -7.49 11.44
C ALA A 463 21.45 -6.90 10.05
N LEU A 464 22.34 -7.11 9.08
CA LEU A 464 22.15 -6.58 7.72
C LEU A 464 21.08 -7.37 6.98
N ARG A 465 20.00 -6.67 6.60
CA ARG A 465 18.86 -7.26 5.88
C ARG A 465 19.26 -7.95 4.58
N GLN A 466 20.24 -7.40 3.87
CA GLN A 466 20.77 -8.00 2.63
C GLN A 466 21.33 -9.40 2.89
N ASP A 467 22.14 -9.52 3.95
CA ASP A 467 22.78 -10.77 4.32
C ASP A 467 21.75 -11.78 4.81
N ALA A 468 20.77 -11.34 5.61
CA ALA A 468 19.67 -12.19 6.06
C ALA A 468 18.85 -12.77 4.90
N ILE A 469 18.49 -11.93 3.91
CA ILE A 469 17.78 -12.34 2.69
C ILE A 469 18.63 -13.34 1.90
N ARG A 470 19.92 -13.00 1.68
CA ARG A 470 20.84 -13.84 0.92
C ARG A 470 21.03 -15.21 1.58
N GLU A 471 21.33 -15.25 2.87
CA GLU A 471 21.49 -16.49 3.64
C GLU A 471 20.22 -17.33 3.63
N ALA A 472 19.05 -16.72 3.87
CA ALA A 472 17.77 -17.43 3.85
C ALA A 472 17.49 -18.10 2.50
N ILE A 473 17.77 -17.41 1.39
CA ILE A 473 17.53 -17.91 0.03
C ILE A 473 18.58 -18.95 -0.37
N LEU A 474 19.86 -18.78 -0.01
CA LEU A 474 20.90 -19.76 -0.33
C LEU A 474 20.73 -21.06 0.47
N ASP A 475 20.34 -20.98 1.74
CA ASP A 475 20.18 -22.14 2.63
C ASP A 475 18.89 -22.95 2.36
N ALA A 476 17.91 -22.37 1.67
CA ALA A 476 16.62 -23.00 1.42
C ALA A 476 16.75 -24.28 0.55
N GLY A 477 15.90 -25.27 0.76
CA GLY A 477 15.69 -26.39 -0.16
C GLY A 477 14.81 -26.01 -1.36
N LYS A 478 14.83 -26.81 -2.43
CA LYS A 478 13.98 -26.57 -3.63
C LYS A 478 12.46 -26.54 -3.33
N GLN A 479 12.04 -27.26 -2.30
CA GLN A 479 10.64 -27.37 -1.87
C GLN A 479 10.28 -26.39 -0.73
N ASP A 480 11.25 -25.61 -0.27
CA ASP A 480 11.07 -24.66 0.82
C ASP A 480 10.38 -23.39 0.32
N THR A 481 9.77 -22.66 1.24
CA THR A 481 9.25 -21.31 1.02
C THR A 481 9.98 -20.33 1.92
N VAL A 482 10.49 -19.24 1.33
CA VAL A 482 11.10 -18.11 2.03
C VAL A 482 10.13 -16.94 1.99
N LEU A 483 9.69 -16.48 3.15
CA LEU A 483 8.89 -15.27 3.32
C LEU A 483 9.79 -14.11 3.78
N LEU A 484 9.85 -13.05 2.98
CA LEU A 484 10.47 -11.77 3.35
C LEU A 484 9.34 -10.85 3.82
N ALA A 485 9.25 -10.62 5.13
CA ALA A 485 8.17 -9.88 5.75
C ALA A 485 8.65 -8.53 6.32
N GLY A 486 7.72 -7.58 6.43
CA GLY A 486 7.93 -6.25 7.00
C GLY A 486 7.81 -5.16 5.96
N ARG A 487 8.78 -5.07 5.04
CA ARG A 487 8.97 -3.95 4.12
C ARG A 487 8.13 -3.99 2.85
N GLY A 488 7.77 -5.18 2.37
CA GLY A 488 6.84 -5.35 1.24
C GLY A 488 7.24 -4.61 -0.04
N HIS A 489 6.60 -3.46 -0.30
CA HIS A 489 6.77 -2.65 -1.51
C HIS A 489 7.81 -1.53 -1.37
N GLU A 490 8.40 -1.37 -0.20
CA GLU A 490 9.30 -0.27 0.12
C GLU A 490 10.65 -0.38 -0.59
N GLU A 491 11.08 0.75 -1.16
CA GLU A 491 12.31 0.86 -1.95
C GLU A 491 13.43 1.62 -1.22
N PHE A 492 13.15 2.11 -0.02
CA PHE A 492 14.08 2.86 0.83
C PHE A 492 13.96 2.39 2.26
N MET A 493 15.10 2.28 2.94
CA MET A 493 15.22 1.93 4.36
C MET A 493 15.64 3.18 5.13
N PRO A 494 14.73 3.79 5.92
CA PRO A 494 15.05 4.94 6.76
C PRO A 494 16.02 4.57 7.89
N THR A 495 17.10 5.34 8.00
CA THR A 495 18.09 5.19 9.08
C THR A 495 18.50 6.55 9.64
N ALA A 496 19.18 6.56 10.79
CA ALA A 496 19.72 7.78 11.37
C ALA A 496 20.72 8.51 10.47
N ALA A 497 21.32 7.79 9.50
CA ALA A 497 22.24 8.35 8.50
C ALA A 497 21.53 8.85 7.23
N GLY A 498 20.21 8.68 7.13
CA GLY A 498 19.39 8.99 5.97
C GLY A 498 18.78 7.74 5.32
N ASP A 499 17.96 7.96 4.30
CA ASP A 499 17.26 6.91 3.57
C ASP A 499 18.21 6.16 2.63
N ILE A 500 18.32 4.85 2.81
CA ILE A 500 19.18 3.98 2.00
C ILE A 500 18.32 3.28 0.94
N PRO A 501 18.63 3.34 -0.36
CA PRO A 501 17.92 2.56 -1.38
C PRO A 501 18.03 1.07 -1.08
N PHE A 502 16.89 0.42 -0.79
CA PHE A 502 16.82 -0.98 -0.43
C PHE A 502 15.44 -1.55 -0.75
N ASP A 503 15.38 -2.57 -1.59
CA ASP A 503 14.15 -3.24 -2.02
C ASP A 503 14.31 -4.76 -1.87
N ASP A 504 13.49 -5.36 -0.99
CA ASP A 504 13.51 -6.80 -0.71
C ASP A 504 13.29 -7.63 -1.98
N ARG A 505 12.49 -7.14 -2.94
CA ARG A 505 12.21 -7.82 -4.22
C ARG A 505 13.45 -7.82 -5.10
N VAL A 506 14.24 -6.74 -5.06
CA VAL A 506 15.50 -6.65 -5.81
C VAL A 506 16.56 -7.54 -5.18
N GLU A 507 16.73 -7.48 -3.85
CA GLU A 507 17.71 -8.31 -3.13
C GLU A 507 17.36 -9.81 -3.21
N ALA A 508 16.08 -10.17 -3.15
CA ALA A 508 15.63 -11.53 -3.37
C ALA A 508 16.01 -12.04 -4.77
N ARG A 509 15.75 -11.26 -5.82
CA ARG A 509 16.11 -11.64 -7.20
C ARG A 509 17.62 -11.81 -7.36
N LYS A 510 18.44 -10.95 -6.73
CA LYS A 510 19.91 -11.10 -6.71
C LYS A 510 20.34 -12.40 -6.05
N ALA A 511 19.79 -12.72 -4.87
CA ALA A 511 20.11 -13.95 -4.15
C ALA A 511 19.65 -15.22 -4.90
N ILE A 512 18.48 -15.16 -5.57
CA ILE A 512 18.01 -16.26 -6.44
C ILE A 512 18.98 -16.49 -7.60
N ALA A 513 19.40 -15.42 -8.29
CA ALA A 513 20.35 -15.54 -9.40
C ALA A 513 21.73 -16.08 -8.93
N GLU A 514 22.19 -15.66 -7.75
CA GLU A 514 23.41 -16.20 -7.15
C GLU A 514 23.28 -17.70 -6.86
N ARG A 515 22.15 -18.12 -6.27
CA ARG A 515 21.86 -19.54 -5.99
C ARG A 515 21.89 -20.38 -7.26
N GLU A 516 21.29 -19.90 -8.34
CA GLU A 516 21.27 -20.57 -9.64
C GLU A 516 22.69 -20.72 -10.19
N ALA A 517 23.51 -19.67 -10.13
CA ALA A 517 24.90 -19.71 -10.57
C ALA A 517 25.77 -20.69 -9.74
N ILE A 518 25.53 -20.80 -8.43
CA ILE A 518 26.22 -21.80 -7.57
C ILE A 518 25.83 -23.22 -8.00
N ALA A 519 24.53 -23.47 -8.18
CA ALA A 519 24.03 -24.79 -8.59
C ALA A 519 24.57 -25.23 -9.96
N GLU A 520 24.70 -24.30 -10.91
CA GLU A 520 25.29 -24.55 -12.22
C GLU A 520 26.78 -24.92 -12.13
N ARG A 521 27.55 -24.22 -11.29
CA ARG A 521 28.97 -24.52 -11.06
C ARG A 521 29.15 -25.91 -10.44
N GLU A 522 28.34 -26.26 -9.44
CA GLU A 522 28.38 -27.58 -8.81
C GLU A 522 27.99 -28.71 -9.78
N ALA A 523 27.01 -28.46 -10.66
CA ALA A 523 26.63 -29.41 -11.71
C ALA A 523 27.73 -29.57 -12.78
N GLY A 524 28.39 -28.46 -13.15
CA GLY A 524 29.50 -28.45 -14.09
C GLY A 524 30.73 -29.21 -13.56
N VAL A 525 31.08 -29.03 -12.29
CA VAL A 525 32.20 -29.77 -11.65
C VAL A 525 31.92 -31.27 -11.62
N LYS A 526 30.69 -31.69 -11.30
CA LYS A 526 30.29 -33.12 -11.33
C LYS A 526 30.36 -33.74 -12.73
N HIS A 527 30.13 -32.96 -13.79
CA HIS A 527 30.28 -33.46 -15.17
C HIS A 527 31.75 -33.62 -15.60
N VAL A 528 32.66 -32.81 -15.05
CA VAL A 528 34.11 -32.95 -15.31
C VAL A 528 34.69 -34.14 -14.54
N GLU A 529 34.35 -34.30 -13.25
CA GLU A 529 34.79 -35.45 -12.44
C GLU A 529 34.17 -36.78 -12.93
N GLY A 530 32.94 -36.76 -13.45
CA GLY A 530 32.31 -37.93 -14.07
C GLY A 530 32.91 -38.34 -15.42
N ALA A 531 33.55 -37.41 -16.14
CA ALA A 531 34.26 -37.71 -17.39
C ALA A 531 35.66 -38.30 -17.13
N GLU A 532 36.36 -37.85 -16.08
CA GLU A 532 37.68 -38.37 -15.70
C GLU A 532 37.63 -39.80 -15.09
N HIS A 533 36.46 -40.28 -14.66
CA HIS A 533 36.29 -41.65 -14.16
C HIS A 533 35.85 -42.69 -15.21
N VAL A 534 35.67 -42.31 -16.49
CA VAL A 534 35.27 -43.25 -17.56
C VAL A 534 36.45 -43.67 -18.46
N GLU A 535 37.63 -43.05 -18.38
CA GLU A 535 38.81 -43.45 -19.17
C GLU A 535 39.70 -44.53 -18.50
N GLY A 536 39.19 -45.22 -17.48
CA GLY A 536 39.99 -46.07 -16.59
C GLY A 536 39.87 -47.58 -16.73
N THR A 537 39.16 -48.15 -17.71
CA THR A 537 39.12 -49.61 -17.91
C THR A 537 38.72 -49.97 -19.35
N GLU A 538 39.70 -50.27 -20.21
CA GLU A 538 39.61 -51.32 -21.23
C GLU A 538 40.92 -51.33 -22.05
N ASN A 539 41.80 -52.29 -21.76
CA ASN A 539 42.83 -52.73 -22.70
C ASN A 539 43.11 -54.21 -22.40
N ALA A 540 42.40 -55.09 -23.12
CA ALA A 540 42.76 -56.49 -23.26
C ALA A 540 42.26 -57.01 -24.63
N GLU A 541 43.24 -57.25 -25.51
CA GLU A 541 43.35 -58.33 -26.51
C GLU A 541 42.26 -58.56 -27.56
N GLY A 542 42.69 -58.64 -28.83
CA GLY A 542 41.94 -59.28 -29.91
C GLY A 542 42.42 -58.95 -31.31
N GLU A 543 43.40 -59.72 -31.82
CA GLU A 543 43.81 -59.76 -33.23
C GLU A 543 42.65 -60.15 -34.17
N GLY A 544 42.64 -59.64 -35.41
CA GLY A 544 41.73 -60.13 -36.44
C GLY A 544 41.76 -59.33 -37.76
N SER A 545 42.48 -59.87 -38.73
CA SER A 545 42.71 -59.41 -40.11
C SER A 545 41.48 -59.25 -41.02
N ALA A 546 41.61 -58.33 -42.00
CA ALA A 546 41.41 -58.53 -43.45
C ALA A 546 40.41 -57.59 -44.16
N GLN A 547 40.98 -56.80 -45.09
CA GLN A 547 40.56 -56.47 -46.47
C GLN A 547 39.10 -56.09 -46.79
N GLY A 548 38.95 -54.97 -47.52
CA GLY A 548 37.77 -54.70 -48.35
C GLY A 548 37.65 -53.25 -48.81
N GLU A 549 38.02 -53.01 -50.06
CA GLU A 549 37.91 -51.76 -50.82
C GLU A 549 36.45 -51.23 -50.95
N HIS A 550 36.30 -49.92 -51.11
CA HIS A 550 35.70 -49.20 -52.27
C HIS A 550 34.82 -47.99 -51.93
N SER A 551 35.10 -46.89 -52.65
CA SER A 551 34.22 -45.78 -53.11
C SER A 551 33.52 -44.90 -52.06
N ALA A 552 33.83 -43.61 -51.92
CA ALA A 552 33.73 -42.46 -52.85
C ALA A 552 32.39 -41.69 -52.75
N GLN A 553 32.57 -40.37 -52.55
CA GLN A 553 31.75 -39.22 -52.99
C GLN A 553 30.57 -38.68 -52.15
N GLY A 554 30.63 -37.34 -51.98
CA GLY A 554 29.51 -36.42 -51.72
C GLY A 554 29.70 -35.57 -50.46
N ALA A 555 30.51 -34.50 -50.42
CA ALA A 555 30.09 -33.12 -50.76
C ALA A 555 28.61 -32.86 -50.40
N GLY A 556 28.23 -32.05 -49.40
CA GLY A 556 28.72 -30.74 -48.99
C GLY A 556 27.53 -29.79 -49.07
N ASN A 557 27.19 -29.05 -48.01
CA ASN A 557 27.05 -27.59 -48.08
C ASN A 557 26.78 -26.97 -46.72
N ALA A 558 27.53 -25.90 -46.45
CA ALA A 558 27.31 -24.94 -45.38
C ALA A 558 26.43 -23.79 -45.88
N GLY A 559 25.68 -23.17 -44.98
CA GLY A 559 25.03 -21.87 -45.16
C GLY A 559 24.60 -21.34 -43.79
N GLN A 560 25.45 -20.60 -43.07
CA GLN A 560 25.43 -19.13 -42.96
C GLN A 560 24.02 -18.58 -42.65
N LYS A 561 23.72 -18.28 -41.38
CA LYS A 561 23.90 -16.96 -40.71
C LYS A 561 23.34 -15.78 -41.52
N GLY A 562 22.15 -15.34 -41.15
CA GLY A 562 21.60 -14.01 -41.43
C GLY A 562 21.10 -13.43 -40.11
N ASN A 563 21.62 -12.26 -39.75
CA ASN A 563 21.36 -11.51 -38.53
C ASN A 563 20.47 -10.29 -38.86
N ALA A 564 19.78 -9.80 -37.83
CA ALA A 564 19.14 -8.47 -37.71
C ALA A 564 17.83 -8.19 -38.47
N LEU A 565 16.73 -8.08 -37.70
CA LEU A 565 16.18 -6.80 -37.25
C LEU A 565 15.47 -6.97 -35.91
#